data_AF-A0A494VM02-F1
#
_entry.id   AF-A0A494VM02-F1
#
_cell.length_a   1.000
_cell.length_b   1.000
_cell.length_c   1.000
_cell.angle_alpha   90.00
_cell.angle_beta   90.00
_cell.angle_gamma   90.00
#
_symmetry.space_group_name_H-M   'P 1'
#
loop_
_entity.id
_entity.type
_entity.pdbx_description
1 polymer ?
#
loop_
_entity_poly.entity_id
_entity_poly.type
_entity_poly.pdbx_seq_one_letter_code
_entity_poly.pdbx_strand_id
1 'polypeptide(L)'
;MKTLGYLLVVIGLIALLDGCHIGGRHTVIVENSNGRERRIEYRGYAYFTPDSTAISRISPNGTVIYKTNDVDIIAESDHAGHISYQFNGGEKHTDLDNGEKISLAQAVRDMMKVGHSTK
;
A
#
# COMPACT_ATOMS: atom_id res chain seq x y z
N MET A 1 -16.15 -11.66 37.04
CA MET A 1 -14.90 -12.15 36.41
C MET A 1 -15.19 -13.46 35.71
N LYS A 2 -15.15 -13.46 34.37
CA LYS A 2 -14.96 -14.59 33.43
C LYS A 2 -15.14 -14.01 32.02
N THR A 3 -14.16 -13.26 31.55
CA THR A 3 -13.11 -13.73 30.62
C THR A 3 -13.74 -14.20 29.31
N LEU A 4 -13.95 -13.30 28.35
CA LEU A 4 -12.90 -12.91 27.39
C LEU A 4 -12.48 -14.12 26.54
N GLY A 5 -13.44 -14.70 25.79
CA GLY A 5 -13.23 -15.98 25.11
C GLY A 5 -13.84 -16.11 23.72
N TYR A 6 -14.30 -15.02 23.08
CA TYR A 6 -14.96 -15.12 21.76
C TYR A 6 -14.53 -14.08 20.73
N LEU A 7 -13.47 -13.29 20.98
CA LEU A 7 -13.04 -12.23 20.07
C LEU A 7 -11.73 -12.53 19.29
N LEU A 8 -11.32 -13.80 19.25
CA LEU A 8 -10.12 -14.27 18.54
C LEU A 8 -10.41 -15.28 17.42
N VAL A 9 -11.63 -15.31 16.89
CA VAL A 9 -12.02 -16.26 15.83
C VAL A 9 -12.07 -15.62 14.43
N VAL A 10 -11.74 -14.33 14.28
CA VAL A 10 -11.77 -13.63 12.97
C VAL A 10 -10.37 -13.16 12.51
N ILE A 11 -9.30 -13.80 12.97
CA ILE A 11 -7.91 -13.48 12.54
C ILE A 11 -7.34 -14.56 11.59
N GLY A 12 -8.11 -15.61 11.27
CA GLY A 12 -7.60 -16.83 10.61
C GLY A 12 -8.00 -17.09 9.15
N LEU A 13 -8.60 -16.15 8.42
CA LEU A 13 -9.02 -16.34 7.02
C LEU A 13 -8.84 -14.98 6.33
N ILE A 14 -7.80 -14.70 5.53
CA ILE A 14 -7.59 -15.16 4.16
C ILE A 14 -6.08 -15.08 3.85
N ALA A 15 -5.39 -16.21 3.93
CA ALA A 15 -4.04 -16.38 3.39
C ALA A 15 -4.07 -17.54 2.38
N LEU A 16 -4.85 -17.41 1.31
CA LEU A 16 -4.95 -18.42 0.25
C LEU A 16 -5.32 -17.76 -1.08
N LEU A 17 -4.33 -17.20 -1.78
CA LEU A 17 -4.32 -17.11 -3.26
C LEU A 17 -2.87 -17.15 -3.77
N ASP A 18 -2.08 -18.11 -3.28
CA ASP A 18 -0.93 -18.61 -4.05
C ASP A 18 -1.48 -19.55 -5.12
N GLY A 19 -1.63 -19.06 -6.35
CA GLY A 19 -1.95 -19.90 -7.50
C GLY A 19 -2.82 -19.27 -8.58
N CYS A 20 -2.26 -18.32 -9.33
CA CYS A 20 -2.52 -18.25 -10.77
C CYS A 20 -1.39 -17.48 -11.49
N HIS A 21 -0.46 -18.24 -12.08
CA HIS A 21 0.59 -17.74 -12.96
C HIS A 21 0.02 -17.36 -14.34
N ILE A 22 -0.82 -16.33 -14.42
CA ILE A 22 -1.13 -15.58 -15.65
C ILE A 22 -1.47 -14.15 -15.21
N GLY A 23 -0.52 -13.22 -15.39
CA GLY A 23 -0.77 -11.77 -15.33
C GLY A 23 -0.45 -11.05 -14.02
N GLY A 24 0.82 -10.72 -13.80
CA GLY A 24 1.27 -9.68 -12.85
C GLY A 24 1.37 -10.09 -11.38
N ARG A 25 2.34 -9.49 -10.66
CA ARG A 25 2.48 -9.63 -9.20
C ARG A 25 1.34 -8.88 -8.52
N HIS A 26 0.51 -9.53 -7.74
CA HIS A 26 -0.47 -8.88 -6.86
C HIS A 26 -0.13 -9.21 -5.41
N THR A 27 0.01 -8.19 -4.56
CA THR A 27 0.34 -8.37 -3.15
C THR A 27 -0.54 -7.45 -2.33
N VAL A 28 -1.24 -8.00 -1.34
CA VAL A 28 -2.06 -7.23 -0.41
C VAL A 28 -1.56 -7.53 1.01
N ILE A 29 -1.25 -6.48 1.75
CA ILE A 29 -0.82 -6.54 3.14
C ILE A 29 -1.84 -5.75 3.95
N VAL A 30 -2.47 -6.40 4.94
CA VAL A 30 -3.41 -5.77 5.86
C VAL A 30 -2.90 -5.99 7.28
N GLU A 31 -2.68 -4.90 8.01
CA GLU A 31 -2.28 -4.91 9.41
C GLU A 31 -3.37 -4.21 10.24
N ASN A 32 -3.74 -4.81 11.36
CA ASN A 32 -4.61 -4.17 12.35
C ASN A 32 -3.90 -4.17 13.70
N SER A 33 -3.64 -2.98 14.25
CA SER A 33 -3.02 -2.83 15.56
C SER A 33 -3.81 -1.83 16.39
N ASN A 34 -4.37 -2.28 17.52
CA ASN A 34 -5.14 -1.44 18.45
C ASN A 34 -6.25 -0.62 17.77
N GLY A 35 -6.96 -1.21 16.80
CA GLY A 35 -8.04 -0.54 16.05
C GLY A 35 -7.54 0.41 14.94
N ARG A 36 -6.23 0.47 14.68
CA ARG A 36 -5.67 1.14 13.52
C ARG A 36 -5.42 0.14 12.40
N GLU A 37 -6.19 0.26 11.33
CA GLU A 37 -6.02 -0.53 10.13
C GLU A 37 -5.05 0.17 9.17
N ARG A 38 -4.13 -0.61 8.61
CA ARG A 38 -3.29 -0.23 7.48
C ARG A 38 -3.44 -1.29 6.39
N ARG A 39 -3.68 -0.84 5.16
CA ARG A 39 -3.70 -1.67 3.97
C ARG A 39 -2.67 -1.15 2.97
N ILE A 40 -1.89 -2.06 2.42
CA ILE A 40 -0.94 -1.80 1.35
C ILE A 40 -1.21 -2.81 0.24
N GLU A 41 -1.51 -2.35 -0.97
CA GLU A 41 -1.75 -3.20 -2.12
C GLU A 41 -0.83 -2.81 -3.28
N TYR A 42 -0.18 -3.81 -3.88
CA TYR A 42 0.71 -3.67 -5.03
C TYR A 42 0.16 -4.49 -6.18
N ARG A 43 0.03 -3.88 -7.34
CA ARG A 43 -0.16 -4.54 -8.65
C ARG A 43 1.05 -4.23 -9.51
N GLY A 44 1.86 -5.23 -9.77
CA GLY A 44 3.16 -5.10 -10.41
C GLY A 44 4.29 -4.84 -9.40
N TYR A 45 5.36 -4.21 -9.87
CA TYR A 45 6.54 -3.87 -9.07
C TYR A 45 6.55 -2.38 -8.75
N ALA A 46 6.85 -2.03 -7.50
CA ALA A 46 7.09 -0.66 -7.07
C ALA A 46 8.53 -0.53 -6.55
N TYR A 47 9.19 0.55 -6.95
CA TYR A 47 10.55 0.89 -6.55
C TYR A 47 10.51 2.26 -5.87
N PHE A 48 11.11 2.36 -4.68
CA PHE A 48 11.13 3.59 -3.89
C PHE A 48 12.46 4.32 -4.06
N THR A 49 12.46 5.63 -3.81
CA THR A 49 13.69 6.42 -3.80
C THR A 49 14.59 6.06 -2.61
N PRO A 50 15.93 6.18 -2.73
CA PRO A 50 16.85 5.80 -1.65
C PRO A 50 16.65 6.57 -0.33
N ASP A 51 16.16 7.81 -0.40
CA ASP A 51 15.83 8.65 0.75
C ASP A 51 14.49 8.29 1.40
N SER A 52 13.78 7.29 0.87
CA SER A 52 12.50 6.77 1.38
C SER A 52 11.38 7.83 1.40
N THR A 53 11.39 8.77 0.44
CA THR A 53 10.38 9.86 0.38
C THR A 53 9.39 9.73 -0.77
N ALA A 54 9.71 8.99 -1.83
CA ALA A 54 8.88 8.90 -3.02
C ALA A 54 8.90 7.50 -3.67
N ILE A 55 7.96 7.29 -4.58
CA ILE A 55 7.96 6.15 -5.49
C ILE A 55 8.75 6.56 -6.73
N SER A 56 9.88 5.89 -6.98
CA SER A 56 10.74 6.16 -8.13
C SER A 56 10.17 5.57 -9.42
N ARG A 57 9.56 4.39 -9.35
CA ARG A 57 9.01 3.68 -10.51
C ARG A 57 7.93 2.71 -10.07
N ILE A 58 6.90 2.57 -10.88
CA ILE A 58 5.97 1.44 -10.85
C ILE A 58 6.06 0.74 -12.22
N SER A 59 5.91 -0.58 -12.28
CA SER A 59 5.84 -1.28 -13.57
C SER A 59 4.69 -0.73 -14.43
N PRO A 60 4.79 -0.76 -15.77
CA PRO A 60 3.72 -0.27 -16.65
C PRO A 60 2.35 -0.84 -16.30
N ASN A 61 1.33 0.02 -16.23
CA ASN A 61 -0.04 -0.32 -15.80
C ASN A 61 -0.14 -0.88 -14.37
N GLY A 62 0.90 -0.69 -13.55
CA GLY A 62 0.91 -1.09 -12.16
C GLY A 62 0.30 -0.04 -11.24
N THR A 63 -0.06 -0.48 -10.05
CA THR A 63 -0.76 0.34 -9.05
C THR A 63 -0.19 0.06 -7.66
N VAL A 64 -0.06 1.10 -6.85
CA VAL A 64 0.19 1.02 -5.42
C VAL A 64 -0.95 1.72 -4.70
N ILE A 65 -1.59 1.02 -3.75
CA ILE A 65 -2.63 1.60 -2.89
C ILE A 65 -2.12 1.53 -1.45
N TYR A 66 -2.08 2.68 -0.78
CA TYR A 66 -1.76 2.80 0.62
C TYR A 66 -2.94 3.42 1.35
N LYS A 67 -3.51 2.70 2.31
CA LYS A 67 -4.66 3.15 3.08
C LYS A 67 -4.45 2.97 4.56
N THR A 68 -4.82 3.99 5.31
CA THR A 68 -4.95 3.99 6.76
C THR A 68 -6.29 4.62 7.13
N ASN A 69 -6.56 4.76 8.43
CA ASN A 69 -7.73 5.53 8.88
C ASN A 69 -7.69 7.01 8.46
N ASP A 70 -6.49 7.58 8.31
CA ASP A 70 -6.31 9.02 8.12
C ASP A 70 -5.96 9.41 6.68
N VAL A 71 -5.35 8.50 5.92
CA VAL A 71 -4.91 8.76 4.54
C VAL A 71 -5.19 7.59 3.61
N ASP A 72 -5.64 7.91 2.40
CA ASP A 72 -5.79 7.00 1.25
C ASP A 72 -4.97 7.57 0.08
N ILE A 73 -4.03 6.79 -0.45
CA ILE A 73 -3.15 7.18 -1.55
C ILE A 73 -3.20 6.09 -2.60
N ILE A 74 -3.53 6.48 -3.83
CA ILE A 74 -3.46 5.61 -5.00
C ILE A 74 -2.41 6.19 -5.94
N ALA A 75 -1.37 5.40 -6.23
CA ALA A 75 -0.34 5.73 -7.20
C ALA A 75 -0.42 4.75 -8.38
N GLU A 76 -0.63 5.26 -9.59
CA GLU A 76 -0.80 4.44 -10.79
C GLU A 76 0.18 4.85 -11.86
N SER A 77 0.81 3.86 -12.47
CA SER A 77 1.64 4.04 -13.65
C SER A 77 0.83 3.81 -14.91
N ASP A 78 0.98 4.70 -15.89
CA ASP A 78 0.50 4.45 -17.25
C ASP A 78 1.38 3.42 -17.99
N HIS A 79 1.11 3.23 -19.28
CA HIS A 79 1.87 2.32 -20.15
C HIS A 79 3.34 2.75 -20.34
N ALA A 80 3.65 4.05 -20.23
CA ALA A 80 4.98 4.60 -20.39
C ALA A 80 5.80 4.61 -19.09
N GLY A 81 5.17 4.33 -17.94
CA GLY A 81 5.83 4.36 -16.64
C GLY A 81 5.60 5.65 -15.85
N HIS A 82 4.76 6.57 -16.34
CA HIS A 82 4.49 7.84 -15.66
C HIS A 82 3.53 7.62 -14.50
N ILE A 83 3.93 8.07 -13.32
CA ILE A 83 3.16 7.88 -12.09
C ILE A 83 2.25 9.08 -11.87
N SER A 84 0.98 8.78 -11.65
CA SER A 84 -0.05 9.72 -11.22
C SER A 84 -0.53 9.32 -9.83
N TYR A 85 -0.92 10.31 -9.04
CA TYR A 85 -1.34 10.12 -7.66
C TYR A 85 -2.76 10.62 -7.45
N GLN A 86 -3.47 9.99 -6.54
CA GLN A 86 -4.76 10.42 -6.03
C GLN A 86 -4.75 10.29 -4.51
N PHE A 87 -5.11 11.37 -3.82
CA PHE A 87 -5.16 11.42 -2.36
C PHE A 87 -6.62 11.54 -1.90
N ASN A 88 -7.01 10.71 -0.93
CA ASN A 88 -8.31 10.78 -0.23
C ASN A 88 -9.53 10.88 -1.16
N GLY A 89 -9.48 10.20 -2.31
CA GLY A 89 -10.56 10.21 -3.31
C GLY A 89 -10.68 11.50 -4.14
N GLY A 90 -9.68 12.40 -4.06
CA GLY A 90 -9.60 13.62 -4.86
C GLY A 90 -9.30 13.37 -6.35
N GLU A 91 -8.92 14.41 -7.09
CA GLU A 91 -8.54 14.24 -8.49
C GLU A 91 -7.14 13.64 -8.65
N LYS A 92 -6.95 12.87 -9.72
CA LYS A 92 -5.65 12.30 -10.07
C LYS A 92 -4.76 13.37 -10.70
N HIS A 93 -3.54 13.49 -10.20
CA HIS A 93 -2.59 14.49 -10.67
C HIS A 93 -1.14 14.00 -10.51
N THR A 94 -0.20 14.65 -11.19
CA THR A 94 1.23 14.31 -11.16
C THR A 94 2.05 15.23 -10.25
N ASP A 95 1.59 16.46 -10.08
CA ASP A 95 2.27 17.49 -9.30
C ASP A 95 1.75 17.50 -7.86
N LEU A 96 2.62 17.11 -6.93
CA LEU A 96 2.27 17.03 -5.51
C LEU A 96 2.53 18.35 -4.79
N ASP A 97 1.57 18.79 -4.00
CA ASP A 97 1.79 19.88 -3.04
C ASP A 97 2.70 19.43 -1.87
N ASN A 98 3.02 20.36 -0.97
CA ASN A 98 3.90 20.05 0.17
C ASN A 98 3.29 19.06 1.17
N GLY A 99 1.98 19.13 1.41
CA GLY A 99 1.27 18.22 2.30
C GLY A 99 1.16 16.81 1.72
N GLU A 100 0.91 16.71 0.42
CA GLU A 100 0.87 15.45 -0.31
C GLU A 100 2.24 14.78 -0.35
N LYS A 101 3.33 15.55 -0.58
CA LYS A 101 4.71 15.04 -0.47
C LYS A 101 5.02 14.49 0.91
N ILE A 102 4.62 15.18 1.97
CA ILE A 102 4.82 14.71 3.35
C ILE A 102 4.06 13.40 3.58
N SER A 103 2.80 13.33 3.14
CA SER A 103 1.94 12.15 3.28
C SER A 103 2.49 10.96 2.49
N LEU A 104 2.91 11.18 1.24
CA LEU A 104 3.56 10.16 0.42
C LEU A 104 4.84 9.65 1.07
N ALA A 105 5.69 10.54 1.59
CA ALA A 105 6.92 10.14 2.25
C ALA A 105 6.67 9.30 3.51
N GLN A 106 5.60 9.59 4.27
CA GLN A 106 5.17 8.74 5.39
C GLN A 106 4.73 7.36 4.91
N ALA A 107 3.90 7.30 3.87
CA ALA A 107 3.44 6.05 3.27
C ALA A 107 4.62 5.21 2.75
N VAL A 108 5.57 5.82 2.03
CA VAL A 108 6.77 5.14 1.50
C VAL A 108 7.61 4.52 2.61
N ARG A 109 7.87 5.26 3.69
CA ARG A 109 8.61 4.71 4.84
C ARG A 109 7.89 3.51 5.46
N ASP A 110 6.57 3.58 5.56
CA ASP A 110 5.79 2.47 6.11
C ASP A 110 5.78 1.26 5.16
N MET A 111 5.62 1.49 3.86
CA MET A 111 5.73 0.47 2.82
C MET A 111 7.08 -0.24 2.84
N MET A 112 8.19 0.50 2.99
CA MET A 112 9.54 -0.06 3.05
C MET A 112 9.78 -0.85 4.34
N LYS A 113 9.20 -0.46 5.48
CA LYS A 113 9.31 -1.24 6.73
C LYS A 113 8.62 -2.59 6.62
N VAL A 114 7.40 -2.61 6.08
CA VAL A 114 6.58 -3.82 6.01
C VAL A 114 7.08 -4.72 4.86
N GLY A 115 7.43 -4.14 3.72
CA GLY A 115 7.91 -4.87 2.53
C GLY A 115 9.32 -5.46 2.63
N HIS A 116 10.17 -4.96 3.54
CA HIS A 116 11.50 -5.54 3.81
C HIS A 116 11.55 -6.47 5.04
N SER A 117 10.46 -6.61 5.79
CA SER A 117 10.45 -7.43 7.03
C SER A 117 10.25 -8.93 6.78
N THR A 118 10.06 -9.36 5.54
CA THR A 118 10.16 -10.78 5.16
C THR A 118 11.61 -11.11 4.79
N LYS A 119 12.44 -11.39 5.81
CA LYS A 119 13.62 -12.23 5.66
C LYS A 119 13.30 -13.63 6.15
#